data_AF-A0A0K2GCA6-F1
#
_entry.id   AF-A0A0K2GCA6-F1
#
_cell.length_a   1.000
_cell.length_b   1.000
_cell.length_c   1.000
_cell.angle_alpha   90.00
_cell.angle_beta   90.00
_cell.angle_gamma   90.00
#
_symmetry.space_group_name_H-M   'P 1'
#
loop_
_entity.id
_entity.type
_entity.pdbx_description
1 polymer ?
#
loop_
_entity_poly.entity_id
_entity_poly.type
_entity_poly.pdbx_seq_one_letter_code
_entity_poly.pdbx_strand_id
1 'polypeptide(L)'
;MDAAAQRQQLVEAGRQFEAYFISYLMKVMRETVPDGAVANKHGAYFHSFYDQEIGLRAAEAGGIGITRMVQEYADKYVAPAPQVPLGENR
;
A
#
# COMPACT_ATOMS: atom_id res chain seq x y z
N MET A 1 -7.38 -4.49 21.95
CA MET A 1 -7.41 -3.34 21.03
C MET A 1 -8.75 -3.35 20.33
N ASP A 2 -9.35 -2.18 20.09
CA ASP A 2 -10.65 -2.04 19.42
C ASP A 2 -10.60 -2.59 17.98
N ALA A 3 -11.59 -3.38 17.59
CA ALA A 3 -11.70 -3.96 16.25
C ALA A 3 -11.84 -2.88 15.16
N ALA A 4 -12.42 -1.71 15.49
CA ALA A 4 -12.47 -0.58 14.57
C ALA A 4 -11.08 0.00 14.30
N ALA A 5 -10.25 0.14 15.34
CA ALA A 5 -8.87 0.61 15.20
C ALA A 5 -8.00 -0.37 14.39
N GLN A 6 -8.18 -1.68 14.57
CA GLN A 6 -7.48 -2.69 13.77
C GLN A 6 -7.86 -2.62 12.29
N ARG A 7 -9.14 -2.41 11.97
CA ARG A 7 -9.60 -2.20 10.58
C ARG A 7 -8.99 -0.95 9.95
N GLN A 8 -8.95 0.16 10.68
CA GLN A 8 -8.32 1.40 10.19
C GLN A 8 -6.82 1.22 9.93
N GLN A 9 -6.10 0.52 10.82
CA GLN A 9 -4.69 0.22 10.62
C GLN A 9 -4.45 -0.66 9.39
N LEU A 10 -5.32 -1.65 9.15
CA LEU A 10 -5.23 -2.48 7.96
C LEU A 10 -5.48 -1.68 6.67
N VAL A 11 -6.49 -0.83 6.66
CA VAL A 11 -6.80 0.07 5.54
C VAL A 11 -5.59 0.94 5.21
N GLU A 12 -4.98 1.55 6.23
CA GLU A 12 -3.83 2.42 6.07
C GLU A 12 -2.58 1.65 5.60
N ALA A 13 -2.34 0.45 6.15
CA ALA A 13 -1.24 -0.41 5.70
C ALA A 13 -1.43 -0.84 4.23
N GLY A 14 -2.66 -1.14 3.81
CA GLY A 14 -3.00 -1.44 2.42
C GLY A 14 -2.70 -0.25 1.49
N ARG A 15 -3.08 0.97 1.90
CA ARG A 15 -2.81 2.20 1.15
C ARG A 15 -1.32 2.46 0.99
N GLN A 16 -0.56 2.31 2.07
CA GLN A 16 0.90 2.47 2.05
C GLN A 16 1.59 1.42 1.16
N PHE A 17 1.14 0.17 1.22
CA PHE A 17 1.63 -0.89 0.36
C PHE A 17 1.32 -0.61 -1.11
N GLU A 18 0.10 -0.18 -1.43
CA GLU A 18 -0.30 0.17 -2.80
C GLU A 18 0.53 1.34 -3.34
N ALA A 19 0.77 2.38 -2.54
CA ALA A 19 1.64 3.49 -2.92
C ALA A 19 3.05 3.00 -3.27
N TYR A 20 3.65 2.18 -2.40
CA TYR A 20 4.96 1.58 -2.64
C TYR A 20 4.97 0.71 -3.91
N PHE A 21 3.94 -0.11 -4.10
CA PHE A 21 3.83 -1.00 -5.25
C PHE A 21 3.74 -0.21 -6.55
N ILE A 22 2.95 0.86 -6.61
CA ILE A 22 2.83 1.72 -7.80
C ILE A 22 4.17 2.38 -8.10
N SER A 23 4.86 2.93 -7.10
CA SER A 23 6.21 3.49 -7.28
C SER A 23 7.21 2.46 -7.79
N TYR A 24 7.17 1.24 -7.25
CA TYR A 24 8.00 0.14 -7.72
C TYR A 24 7.66 -0.27 -9.15
N LEU A 25 6.38 -0.33 -9.50
CA LEU A 25 5.92 -0.66 -10.85
C LEU A 25 6.46 0.36 -11.87
N MET A 26 6.38 1.65 -11.57
CA MET A 26 6.93 2.70 -12.42
C MET A 26 8.45 2.60 -12.59
N LYS A 27 9.17 2.26 -11.51
CA LYS A 27 10.61 1.97 -11.58
C LYS A 27 10.90 0.83 -12.56
N VAL A 28 10.22 -0.31 -12.42
CA VAL A 28 10.43 -1.48 -13.30
C VAL A 28 10.04 -1.17 -14.74
N MET A 29 8.93 -0.46 -14.96
CA MET A 29 8.53 0.00 -16.29
C MET A 29 9.61 0.88 -16.94
N ARG A 30 10.24 1.77 -16.17
CA ARG A 30 11.34 2.63 -16.65
C ARG A 30 12.58 1.82 -17.02
N GLU A 31 12.91 0.78 -16.24
CA GLU A 31 14.02 -0.13 -16.53
C GLU A 31 13.83 -0.91 -17.85
N THR A 32 12.60 -1.02 -18.36
CA THR A 32 12.33 -1.62 -19.68
C THR A 32 12.62 -0.69 -20.85
N VAL A 33 12.80 0.62 -20.60
CA VAL A 33 13.16 1.59 -21.65
C VAL A 33 14.67 1.55 -21.85
N PRO A 34 15.17 1.26 -23.07
CA PRO A 34 16.61 1.22 -23.34
C PRO A 34 17.24 2.58 -23.03
N ASP A 35 18.42 2.57 -22.41
CA ASP A 35 19.20 3.80 -22.23
C ASP A 35 19.56 4.39 -23.60
N GLY A 36 19.01 5.56 -23.92
CA GLY A 36 19.50 6.39 -25.01
C GLY A 36 20.93 6.87 -24.72
N ALA A 37 21.61 7.47 -25.71
CA ALA A 37 23.02 7.89 -25.65
C ALA A 37 23.42 8.84 -24.49
N VAL A 38 22.49 9.24 -23.62
CA VAL A 38 22.71 10.14 -22.47
C VAL A 38 22.08 9.54 -21.21
N ALA A 39 22.76 8.58 -20.58
CA ALA A 39 22.40 8.10 -19.25
C ALA A 39 22.81 9.15 -18.19
N ASN A 40 21.89 10.03 -17.81
CA ASN A 40 22.15 11.08 -16.82
C ASN A 40 21.80 10.62 -15.39
N LYS A 41 22.83 10.31 -14.60
CA LYS A 41 22.69 9.82 -13.20
C LYS A 41 21.92 10.78 -12.28
N HIS A 42 21.93 12.09 -12.56
CA HIS A 42 21.14 13.06 -11.80
C HIS A 42 19.63 12.97 -12.10
N GLY A 43 19.25 12.53 -13.30
CA GLY A 43 17.85 12.28 -13.66
C GLY A 43 17.26 11.10 -12.89
N ALA A 44 18.06 10.07 -12.60
CA ALA A 44 17.61 8.87 -11.91
C ALA A 44 17.03 9.17 -10.51
N TYR A 45 17.69 10.04 -9.73
CA TYR A 45 17.19 10.45 -8.41
C TYR A 45 15.90 11.27 -8.51
N PHE A 46 15.81 12.20 -9.48
CA PHE A 46 14.59 12.97 -9.71
C PHE A 46 13.41 12.06 -10.08
N HIS A 47 13.63 11.07 -10.95
CA HIS A 47 12.62 10.08 -11.30
C HIS A 47 12.16 9.26 -10.09
N SER A 48 13.06 8.89 -9.19
CA SER A 48 12.69 8.12 -7.99
C SER A 48 11.74 8.88 -7.06
N PHE A 49 11.99 10.18 -6.82
CA PHE A 49 11.08 11.02 -6.02
C PHE A 49 9.77 11.29 -6.75
N TYR A 50 9.81 11.47 -8.06
CA TYR A 50 8.63 11.64 -8.87
C TYR A 50 7.72 10.39 -8.84
N ASP A 51 8.31 9.21 -8.95
CA ASP A 51 7.60 7.93 -8.88
C ASP A 51 7.02 7.68 -7.49
N GLN A 52 7.69 8.13 -6.42
CA GLN A 52 7.15 8.10 -5.06
C GLN A 52 5.91 8.98 -4.90
N GLU A 53 5.96 10.22 -5.38
CA GLU A 53 4.82 11.13 -5.29
C GLU A 53 3.63 10.69 -6.14
N ILE A 54 3.88 10.16 -7.33
CA ILE A 54 2.81 9.55 -8.12
C ILE A 54 2.21 8.36 -7.38
N GLY A 55 3.02 7.48 -6.79
CA GLY A 55 2.53 6.34 -6.03
C GLY A 55 1.64 6.75 -4.85
N LEU A 56 2.08 7.74 -4.07
CA LEU A 56 1.33 8.27 -2.94
C LEU A 56 -0.02 8.85 -3.39
N ARG A 57 0.00 9.75 -4.39
CA ARG A 57 -1.22 10.39 -4.91
C ARG A 57 -2.16 9.40 -5.58
N ALA A 58 -1.62 8.41 -6.28
CA ALA A 58 -2.41 7.35 -6.89
C ALA A 58 -3.13 6.54 -5.81
N ALA A 59 -2.44 6.10 -4.77
CA ALA A 59 -3.06 5.36 -3.66
C ALA A 59 -4.12 6.19 -2.91
N GLU A 60 -3.90 7.50 -2.72
CA GLU A 60 -4.90 8.42 -2.13
C GLU A 60 -6.15 8.58 -3.00
N ALA A 61 -6.00 8.56 -4.33
CA ALA A 61 -7.10 8.65 -5.28
C ALA A 61 -7.84 7.30 -5.49
N GLY A 62 -7.47 6.24 -4.78
CA GLY A 62 -8.07 4.90 -4.89
C GLY A 62 -7.23 3.87 -5.65
N GLY A 63 -6.07 4.29 -6.18
CA GLY A 63 -5.01 3.41 -6.65
C GLY A 63 -5.43 2.46 -7.78
N ILE A 64 -4.93 1.23 -7.69
CA ILE A 64 -5.24 0.13 -8.61
C ILE A 64 -6.12 -0.94 -7.96
N GLY A 65 -6.54 -0.73 -6.72
CA GLY A 65 -7.49 -1.58 -5.99
C GLY A 65 -6.87 -2.57 -5.02
N ILE A 66 -5.55 -2.53 -4.77
CA ILE A 66 -4.89 -3.44 -3.82
C ILE A 66 -5.37 -3.19 -2.40
N THR A 67 -5.49 -1.92 -2.00
CA THR A 67 -5.97 -1.55 -0.67
C THR A 67 -7.35 -2.15 -0.39
N ARG A 68 -8.24 -2.07 -1.38
CA ARG A 68 -9.58 -2.67 -1.33
C ARG A 68 -9.53 -4.19 -1.27
N MET A 69 -8.69 -4.83 -2.07
CA MET A 69 -8.54 -6.29 -2.07
C MET A 69 -8.09 -6.81 -0.70
N VAL A 70 -7.16 -6.12 -0.05
CA VAL A 70 -6.68 -6.49 1.30
C VAL A 70 -7.79 -6.33 2.34
N GLN A 71 -8.57 -5.24 2.27
CA GLN A 71 -9.72 -5.03 3.15
C GLN A 71 -10.77 -6.14 2.97
N GLU A 72 -11.18 -6.42 1.73
CA GLU A 72 -12.17 -7.46 1.42
C GLU A 72 -11.69 -8.85 1.86
N TYR A 73 -10.40 -9.16 1.67
CA TYR A 73 -9.80 -10.40 2.17
C TYR A 73 -9.86 -10.48 3.69
N ALA A 74 -9.49 -9.42 4.40
CA ALA A 74 -9.52 -9.42 5.85
C ALA A 74 -10.94 -9.54 6.39
N ASP A 75 -11.90 -8.80 5.83
CA ASP A 75 -13.30 -8.88 6.23
C ASP A 75 -13.88 -10.29 6.02
N LYS A 76 -13.41 -11.01 4.99
CA LYS A 76 -13.87 -12.35 4.68
C LYS A 76 -13.21 -13.46 5.51
N TYR A 77 -11.92 -13.32 5.85
CA TYR A 77 -11.13 -14.43 6.40
C TYR A 77 -10.52 -14.16 7.78
N VAL A 78 -10.43 -12.91 8.23
CA VAL A 78 -9.99 -12.57 9.58
C VAL A 78 -11.22 -12.54 10.48
N ALA A 79 -11.49 -13.66 11.15
CA ALA A 79 -12.55 -13.74 12.14
C ALA A 79 -12.35 -12.64 13.20
N PRO A 80 -13.43 -11.99 13.71
CA PRO A 80 -13.30 -11.12 14.86
C PRO A 80 -12.68 -11.93 16.00
N ALA A 81 -11.63 -11.41 16.62
CA ALA A 81 -10.95 -12.07 17.72
C ALA A 81 -12.01 -12.57 18.73
N PRO A 82 -11.93 -13.82 19.20
CA PRO A 82 -12.88 -14.34 20.17
C PRO A 82 -12.90 -13.37 21.36
N GLN A 83 -14.06 -12.75 21.58
CA GLN A 83 -14.30 -11.98 22.79
C GLN A 83 -14.20 -12.99 23.92
N VAL A 84 -13.07 -13.03 24.62
CA VAL A 84 -12.99 -13.77 25.87
C VAL A 84 -13.99 -13.06 26.80
N PRO A 85 -15.13 -13.68 27.16
CA PRO A 85 -16.02 -13.05 28.11
C PRO A 85 -15.19 -12.85 29.39
N LEU A 86 -15.06 -11.59 29.84
CA LEU A 86 -14.60 -11.35 31.19
C LEU A 86 -15.58 -12.09 32.08
N GLY A 87 -15.11 -13.18 32.68
CA GLY A 87 -15.89 -14.01 33.57
C GLY A 87 -16.53 -13.13 34.62
N GLU A 88 -17.85 -13.04 34.53
CA GLU A 88 -18.70 -12.58 35.61
C GLU A 88 -18.68 -13.67 36.70
N ASN A 89 -18.20 -13.29 37.88
CA ASN A 89 -18.34 -13.96 39.19
C ASN A 89 -17.83 -15.41 39.34
N ARG A 90 -16.68 -15.55 40.03
CA ARG A 90 -16.59 -16.27 41.32
C ARG A 90 -15.57 -15.59 42.23
#